data_AF-A0A8C8Y1Q4-F1
#
_entry.id   AF-A0A8C8Y1Q4-F1
#
_cell.length_a   1.000
_cell.length_b   1.000
_cell.length_c   1.000
_cell.angle_alpha   90.00
_cell.angle_beta   90.00
_cell.angle_gamma   90.00
#
_symmetry.space_group_name_H-M   'P 1'
#
loop_
_entity.id
_entity.type
_entity.pdbx_description
1 polymer ?
#
loop_
_entity_poly.entity_id
_entity_poly.type
_entity_poly.pdbx_seq_one_letter_code
_entity_poly.pdbx_strand_id
1 'polypeptide(L)'
;GKSNPLAAERRAFGLAASRATCARASRRGREGRRRPQLAQTRRRPLHIGCPAAVVALAAHEPRPGTLLGSGSGASVPGPQSPAPTLLAIIRKALSEEKRVSTKTSAADLVTETDHLVEGLIISELQKRFPSHRFIAEEAAAAGAKCVLTPSPTWIVDPIDGTCNFVHRFPTVAVSIGFAVNQELEFGVIYHCTEERLYTGRRGRGAFCNGQRLRVSGETDISKALVLTEIGPKRDPATLKLFLSNMERLLHAKAHGVRVIGSSTLALCHLASGAADAYYQFGLHCWDLAAATVIIREAGGIVMDTSGGPLDLMSCRVVAAGTREMATLIAQALQTINYGRDDEK
;
A
#
# COMPACT_ATOMS: atom_id res chain seq x y z
N GLY A 1 4.42 -52.81 -48.44
CA GLY A 1 3.06 -52.24 -48.44
C GLY A 1 2.76 -51.71 -47.06
N LYS A 2 2.06 -50.60 -46.84
CA LYS A 2 1.39 -49.60 -47.71
C LYS A 2 1.60 -48.25 -46.98
N SER A 3 2.39 -47.33 -47.54
CA SER A 3 1.98 -46.03 -48.13
C SER A 3 1.27 -45.03 -47.19
N ASN A 4 1.99 -43.97 -46.83
CA ASN A 4 1.48 -42.58 -46.72
C ASN A 4 1.23 -42.05 -48.17
N PRO A 5 0.67 -40.85 -48.51
CA PRO A 5 0.32 -39.67 -47.69
C PRO A 5 -0.89 -38.81 -48.22
N LEU A 6 -0.98 -37.55 -47.75
CA LEU A 6 -1.47 -36.32 -48.42
C LEU A 6 -2.95 -35.89 -48.33
N ALA A 7 -3.12 -34.74 -47.65
CA ALA A 7 -3.62 -33.46 -48.18
C ALA A 7 -5.12 -33.14 -48.29
N ALA A 8 -5.36 -31.87 -47.95
CA ALA A 8 -6.39 -30.94 -48.46
C ALA A 8 -7.80 -31.00 -47.85
N GLU A 9 -8.18 -29.93 -47.14
CA GLU A 9 -9.18 -29.01 -47.70
C GLU A 9 -9.06 -27.58 -47.14
N ARG A 10 -8.76 -26.66 -48.05
CA ARG A 10 -9.04 -25.21 -47.96
C ARG A 10 -10.34 -24.97 -48.74
N ARG A 11 -11.24 -24.13 -48.21
CA ARG A 11 -12.08 -23.15 -48.94
C ARG A 11 -12.79 -22.27 -47.89
N ALA A 12 -12.54 -20.95 -47.86
CA ALA A 12 -13.16 -19.90 -48.70
C ALA A 12 -14.61 -19.63 -48.23
N PHE A 13 -15.18 -18.43 -48.11
CA PHE A 13 -14.84 -17.03 -48.42
C PHE A 13 -16.02 -16.22 -47.80
N GLY A 14 -15.88 -14.93 -47.48
CA GLY A 14 -17.07 -14.11 -47.16
C GLY A 14 -16.81 -12.75 -46.55
N LEU A 15 -16.31 -11.80 -47.37
CA LEU A 15 -16.41 -10.36 -47.11
C LEU A 15 -17.88 -9.94 -47.02
N ALA A 16 -18.18 -9.01 -46.12
CA ALA A 16 -19.20 -7.99 -46.35
C ALA A 16 -18.83 -6.71 -45.59
N ALA A 17 -18.41 -5.70 -46.35
CA ALA A 17 -18.43 -4.30 -45.95
C ALA A 17 -19.77 -3.69 -46.37
N SER A 18 -20.35 -2.81 -45.56
CA SER A 18 -21.23 -1.76 -46.07
C SER A 18 -21.22 -0.51 -45.17
N ARG A 19 -21.43 0.61 -45.86
CA ARG A 19 -21.09 2.00 -45.52
C ARG A 19 -22.20 2.73 -44.76
N ALA A 20 -21.74 3.71 -43.97
CA ALA A 20 -22.21 5.10 -43.82
C ALA A 20 -23.71 5.41 -43.71
N THR A 21 -24.05 6.24 -42.71
CA THR A 21 -24.72 7.52 -42.98
C THR A 21 -24.53 8.52 -41.85
N CYS A 22 -24.22 9.75 -42.25
CA CYS A 22 -24.15 10.97 -41.45
C CYS A 22 -25.51 11.68 -41.53
N ALA A 23 -26.00 12.26 -40.43
CA ALA A 23 -27.06 13.28 -40.49
C ALA A 23 -26.86 14.34 -39.40
N ARG A 24 -26.95 15.61 -39.83
CA ARG A 24 -26.78 16.85 -39.09
C ARG A 24 -28.06 17.25 -38.33
N ALA A 25 -27.83 17.89 -37.17
CA ALA A 25 -28.44 19.09 -36.60
C ALA A 25 -29.96 19.36 -36.70
N SER A 26 -30.58 19.69 -35.55
CA SER A 26 -31.41 20.90 -35.46
C SER A 26 -31.43 21.49 -34.05
N ARG A 27 -31.41 22.84 -34.01
CA ARG A 27 -31.61 23.73 -32.85
C ARG A 27 -33.11 24.01 -32.66
N ARG A 28 -33.52 24.20 -31.40
CA ARG A 28 -34.61 25.03 -30.79
C ARG A 28 -35.17 24.22 -29.61
N GLY A 29 -35.45 24.75 -28.41
CA GLY A 29 -35.84 26.09 -28.02
C GLY A 29 -35.66 26.30 -26.52
N ARG A 30 -35.60 27.58 -26.13
CA ARG A 30 -35.69 28.06 -24.75
C ARG A 30 -37.12 27.88 -24.26
N GLU A 31 -37.29 27.40 -23.03
CA GLU A 31 -38.35 27.88 -22.14
C GLU A 31 -38.00 27.61 -20.68
N GLY A 32 -38.13 28.64 -19.86
CA GLY A 32 -37.75 28.65 -18.46
C GLY A 32 -38.77 27.97 -17.57
N ARG A 33 -38.29 27.18 -16.61
CA ARG A 33 -39.02 26.88 -15.38
C ARG A 33 -38.08 27.06 -14.20
N ARG A 34 -38.40 28.05 -13.37
CA ARG A 34 -37.80 28.28 -12.04
C ARG A 34 -38.04 27.02 -11.19
N ARG A 35 -36.98 26.40 -10.68
CA ARG A 35 -37.02 25.41 -9.60
C ARG A 35 -36.56 26.08 -8.29
N PRO A 36 -37.10 25.69 -7.12
CA PRO A 36 -36.81 26.34 -5.86
C PRO A 36 -35.37 26.07 -5.43
N GLN A 37 -34.71 27.09 -4.88
CA GLN A 37 -33.40 26.97 -4.25
C GLN A 37 -33.52 26.05 -3.03
N LEU A 38 -32.99 24.84 -3.13
CA LEU A 38 -32.58 24.08 -1.94
C LEU A 38 -31.34 24.76 -1.36
N ALA A 39 -31.45 25.18 -0.10
CA ALA A 39 -30.36 25.69 0.69
C ALA A 39 -29.21 24.68 0.72
N GLN A 40 -28.16 24.93 -0.06
CA GLN A 40 -26.87 24.26 0.11
C GLN A 40 -26.28 24.76 1.41
N THR A 41 -26.44 23.97 2.47
CA THR A 41 -25.59 24.07 3.66
C THR A 41 -24.15 23.82 3.20
N ARG A 42 -23.39 24.90 3.02
CA ARG A 42 -21.94 24.86 2.83
C ARG A 42 -21.32 24.17 4.04
N ARG A 43 -21.16 22.85 3.98
CA ARG A 43 -20.28 22.13 4.90
C ARG A 43 -18.87 22.67 4.66
N ARG A 44 -18.32 23.36 5.66
CA ARG A 44 -16.92 23.76 5.68
C ARG A 44 -16.07 22.48 5.47
N PRO A 45 -15.10 22.47 4.55
CA PRO A 45 -14.20 21.34 4.45
C PRO A 45 -13.46 21.18 5.78
N LEU A 46 -13.50 19.99 6.36
CA LEU A 46 -12.64 19.63 7.49
C LEU A 46 -11.19 19.81 7.05
N HIS A 47 -10.56 20.87 7.57
CA HIS A 47 -9.15 21.15 7.35
C HIS A 47 -8.32 20.14 8.18
N ILE A 48 -8.24 18.90 7.72
CA ILE A 48 -7.35 17.88 8.32
C ILE A 48 -5.92 18.24 7.88
N GLY A 49 -5.26 19.09 8.68
CA GLY A 49 -3.86 19.49 8.53
C GLY A 49 -2.92 18.43 9.12
N CYS A 50 -2.84 17.25 8.49
CA CYS A 50 -2.20 16.07 9.08
C CYS A 50 -0.97 15.46 8.37
N PRO A 51 -0.51 15.85 7.16
CA PRO A 51 0.76 15.32 6.64
C PRO A 51 1.93 15.73 7.54
N ALA A 52 2.02 17.02 7.92
CA ALA A 52 3.13 17.54 8.71
C ALA A 52 3.23 16.96 10.13
N ALA A 53 2.13 16.46 10.71
CA ALA A 53 2.11 15.87 12.05
C ALA A 53 2.69 14.45 12.07
N VAL A 54 2.27 13.63 11.09
CA VAL A 54 2.76 12.26 10.90
C VAL A 54 4.19 12.29 10.35
N VAL A 55 4.51 13.25 9.48
CA VAL A 55 5.87 13.52 9.03
C VAL A 55 6.73 14.08 10.17
N ALA A 56 6.22 14.91 11.08
CA ALA A 56 6.99 15.34 12.26
C ALA A 56 7.23 14.21 13.26
N LEU A 57 6.28 13.28 13.38
CA LEU A 57 6.44 12.02 14.13
C LEU A 57 7.51 11.11 13.50
N ALA A 58 7.50 11.01 12.16
CA ALA A 58 8.45 10.20 11.41
C ALA A 58 9.81 10.89 11.20
N ALA A 59 9.91 12.21 11.20
CA ALA A 59 11.08 12.95 10.75
C ALA A 59 11.37 14.15 11.65
N HIS A 60 11.29 13.99 12.97
CA HIS A 60 11.43 15.08 13.94
C HIS A 60 12.81 15.79 13.83
N GLU A 61 12.97 16.69 12.87
CA GLU A 61 14.02 17.69 12.86
C GLU A 61 13.69 18.75 13.93
N PRO A 62 14.71 19.28 14.61
CA PRO A 62 14.51 20.35 15.57
C PRO A 62 13.93 21.58 14.86
N ARG A 63 12.88 22.18 15.43
CA ARG A 63 12.36 23.45 14.93
C ARG A 63 13.48 24.51 14.95
N PRO A 64 13.64 25.36 13.93
CA PRO A 64 14.54 26.50 14.03
C PRO A 64 14.06 27.43 15.14
N GLY A 65 14.89 27.60 16.17
CA GLY A 65 14.57 28.34 17.38
C GLY A 65 14.47 29.84 17.13
N THR A 66 13.43 30.46 17.69
CA THR A 66 13.30 31.91 17.82
C THR A 66 14.28 32.38 18.90
N LEU A 67 15.32 33.12 18.51
CA LEU A 67 16.20 33.86 19.40
C LEU A 67 15.42 34.96 20.11
N LEU A 68 15.24 34.88 21.42
CA LEU A 68 14.93 36.05 22.27
C LEU A 68 15.46 35.86 23.70
N GLY A 69 16.36 36.77 24.10
CA GLY A 69 16.28 37.49 25.38
C GLY A 69 16.84 36.82 26.63
N SER A 70 18.00 37.31 27.07
CA SER A 70 18.63 37.11 28.38
C SER A 70 17.75 37.54 29.56
N GLY A 71 17.68 36.70 30.60
CA GLY A 71 17.09 37.05 31.91
C GLY A 71 17.40 35.97 32.97
N SER A 72 17.88 36.43 34.12
CA SER A 72 18.53 35.68 35.21
C SER A 72 17.63 34.74 36.04
N GLY A 73 18.24 33.64 36.53
CA GLY A 73 18.07 33.19 37.92
C GLY A 73 16.93 32.23 38.24
N ALA A 74 17.10 30.94 37.90
CA ALA A 74 16.58 29.80 38.67
C ALA A 74 17.31 28.53 38.18
N SER A 75 17.72 27.65 39.10
CA SER A 75 18.24 26.32 38.76
C SER A 75 17.10 25.46 38.20
N VAL A 76 16.87 25.59 36.90
CA VAL A 76 15.99 24.71 36.13
C VAL A 76 16.67 23.33 36.07
N PRO A 77 15.96 22.21 36.32
CA PRO A 77 16.52 20.89 36.04
C PRO A 77 17.00 20.89 34.58
N GLY A 78 18.28 20.54 34.37
CA GLY A 78 18.91 20.59 33.06
C GLY A 78 18.05 19.89 32.00
N PRO A 79 18.11 20.35 30.72
CA PRO A 79 17.26 19.80 29.67
C PRO A 79 17.43 18.28 29.67
N GLN A 80 16.37 17.56 29.99
CA GLN A 80 16.33 16.13 29.78
C GLN A 80 16.68 15.91 28.31
N SER A 81 17.69 15.08 28.04
CA SER A 81 18.06 14.73 26.68
C SER A 81 16.78 14.36 25.92
N PRO A 82 16.52 14.94 24.74
CA PRO A 82 15.29 14.66 24.01
C PRO A 82 15.17 13.15 23.81
N ALA A 83 13.98 12.60 24.07
CA ALA A 83 13.72 11.20 23.82
C ALA A 83 14.09 10.86 22.36
N PRO A 84 14.74 9.71 22.10
CA PRO A 84 15.15 9.34 20.75
C PRO A 84 13.92 9.30 19.83
N THR A 85 14.07 9.79 18.60
CA THR A 85 13.00 9.75 17.59
C THR A 85 12.69 8.30 17.20
N LEU A 86 11.50 8.07 16.66
CA LEU A 86 11.09 6.75 16.16
C LEU A 86 12.12 6.13 15.20
N LEU A 87 12.68 6.97 14.32
CA LEU A 87 13.74 6.55 13.40
C LEU A 87 15.05 6.23 14.10
N ALA A 88 15.43 7.02 15.11
CA ALA A 88 16.64 6.74 15.88
C ALA A 88 16.52 5.38 16.60
N ILE A 89 15.34 5.04 17.09
CA ILE A 89 15.05 3.74 17.70
C ILE A 89 15.23 2.62 16.66
N ILE A 90 14.57 2.71 15.50
CA ILE A 90 14.65 1.66 14.47
C ILE A 90 16.08 1.52 13.93
N ARG A 91 16.77 2.64 13.66
CA ARG A 91 18.18 2.60 13.17
C ARG A 91 19.13 1.99 14.17
N LYS A 92 19.02 2.38 15.43
CA LYS A 92 19.81 1.79 16.50
C LYS A 92 19.56 0.28 16.57
N ALA A 93 18.30 -0.11 16.59
CA ALA A 93 17.91 -1.50 16.67
C ALA A 93 18.35 -2.32 15.43
N LEU A 94 18.41 -1.75 14.22
CA LEU A 94 18.98 -2.41 13.04
C LEU A 94 20.43 -2.88 13.29
N SER A 95 21.24 -2.09 14.00
CA SER A 95 22.64 -2.42 14.30
C SER A 95 22.85 -3.35 15.50
N GLU A 96 21.91 -3.35 16.46
CA GLU A 96 22.05 -4.08 17.72
C GLU A 96 21.51 -5.52 17.66
N GLU A 97 21.81 -6.30 18.70
CA GLU A 97 21.13 -7.58 18.97
C GLU A 97 19.66 -7.33 19.32
N LYS A 98 18.79 -8.26 18.91
CA LYS A 98 17.34 -8.13 19.01
C LYS A 98 16.79 -9.37 19.70
N ARG A 99 15.75 -9.21 20.52
CA ARG A 99 15.00 -10.36 21.06
C ARG A 99 13.92 -10.73 20.07
N VAL A 100 14.12 -11.86 19.41
CA VAL A 100 13.23 -12.36 18.35
C VAL A 100 12.28 -13.41 18.93
N SER A 101 11.00 -13.25 18.66
CA SER A 101 9.96 -14.25 18.92
C SER A 101 9.22 -14.60 17.62
N THR A 102 8.43 -15.67 17.63
CA THR A 102 7.60 -16.09 16.49
C THR A 102 6.12 -15.88 16.80
N LYS A 103 5.35 -15.45 15.81
CA LYS A 103 3.89 -15.32 15.84
C LYS A 103 3.22 -16.62 15.36
N THR A 104 2.72 -16.67 14.12
CA THR A 104 1.93 -17.81 13.60
C THR A 104 2.76 -18.94 12.99
N SER A 105 4.03 -18.68 12.66
CA SER A 105 4.95 -19.66 12.07
C SER A 105 6.41 -19.33 12.39
N ALA A 106 7.31 -20.27 12.11
CA ALA A 106 8.75 -20.05 12.27
C ALA A 106 9.32 -18.93 11.38
N ALA A 107 8.59 -18.49 10.36
CA ALA A 107 8.98 -17.40 9.46
C ALA A 107 8.18 -16.10 9.69
N ASP A 108 7.28 -16.10 10.67
CA ASP A 108 6.45 -14.96 11.07
C ASP A 108 7.02 -14.43 12.39
N LEU A 109 7.92 -13.46 12.30
CA LEU A 109 8.77 -13.01 13.39
C LEU A 109 8.26 -11.71 14.00
N VAL A 110 8.61 -11.47 15.26
CA VAL A 110 8.39 -10.21 15.98
C VAL A 110 9.59 -9.90 16.87
N THR A 111 9.90 -8.63 17.07
CA THR A 111 10.93 -8.18 18.02
C THR A 111 10.34 -7.25 19.07
N GLU A 112 11.10 -6.96 20.12
CA GLU A 112 10.73 -5.91 21.08
C GLU A 112 10.62 -4.52 20.44
N THR A 113 11.27 -4.33 19.29
CA THR A 113 11.27 -3.04 18.57
C THR A 113 9.91 -2.81 17.92
N ASP A 114 9.28 -3.84 17.35
CA ASP A 114 7.95 -3.77 16.74
C ASP A 114 6.92 -3.26 17.77
N HIS A 115 6.88 -3.88 18.97
CA HIS A 115 6.01 -3.45 20.07
C HIS A 115 6.29 -2.02 20.56
N LEU A 116 7.57 -1.64 20.68
CA LEU A 116 7.97 -0.31 21.12
C LEU A 116 7.53 0.77 20.11
N VAL A 117 7.76 0.52 18.82
CA VAL A 117 7.42 1.43 17.73
C VAL A 117 5.91 1.60 17.63
N GLU A 118 5.14 0.51 17.68
CA GLU A 118 3.67 0.57 17.67
C GLU A 118 3.13 1.39 18.85
N GLY A 119 3.62 1.11 20.07
CA GLY A 119 3.20 1.81 21.27
C GLY A 119 3.48 3.32 21.21
N LEU A 120 4.63 3.72 20.65
CA LEU A 120 4.97 5.13 20.45
C LEU A 120 4.05 5.82 19.44
N ILE A 121 3.80 5.19 18.29
CA ILE A 121 2.90 5.72 17.24
C ILE A 121 1.50 5.90 17.81
N ILE A 122 0.93 4.85 18.42
CA ILE A 122 -0.43 4.88 18.96
C ILE A 122 -0.53 5.93 20.06
N SER A 123 0.41 5.95 21.03
CA SER A 123 0.39 6.90 22.14
C SER A 123 0.38 8.35 21.66
N GLU A 124 1.22 8.70 20.70
CA GLU A 124 1.32 10.09 20.22
C GLU A 124 0.09 10.50 19.39
N LEU A 125 -0.40 9.60 18.54
CA LEU A 125 -1.63 9.84 17.78
C LEU A 125 -2.84 9.95 18.70
N GLN A 126 -2.93 9.14 19.75
CA GLN A 126 -4.03 9.15 20.69
C GLN A 126 -4.04 10.41 21.57
N LYS A 127 -2.88 10.93 21.98
CA LYS A 127 -2.80 12.24 22.69
C LYS A 127 -3.40 13.36 21.85
N ARG A 128 -3.15 13.36 20.54
CA ARG A 128 -3.60 14.42 19.62
C ARG A 128 -5.02 14.19 19.11
N PHE A 129 -5.44 12.94 18.98
CA PHE A 129 -6.72 12.52 18.42
C PHE A 129 -7.38 11.44 19.29
N PRO A 130 -7.83 11.80 20.52
CA PRO A 130 -8.27 10.82 21.52
C PRO A 130 -9.53 10.04 21.13
N SER A 131 -10.31 10.53 20.17
CA SER A 131 -11.52 9.86 19.66
C SER A 131 -11.27 8.94 18.45
N HIS A 132 -10.06 8.92 17.90
CA HIS A 132 -9.74 8.09 16.74
C HIS A 132 -9.53 6.63 17.16
N ARG A 133 -9.78 5.73 16.21
CA ARG A 133 -9.57 4.28 16.37
C ARG A 133 -8.22 3.86 15.78
N PHE A 134 -7.82 2.64 16.11
CA PHE A 134 -6.58 2.04 15.63
C PHE A 134 -6.84 0.61 15.16
N ILE A 135 -6.20 0.23 14.07
CA ILE A 135 -5.93 -1.15 13.66
C ILE A 135 -4.41 -1.22 13.54
N ALA A 136 -3.76 -2.06 14.33
CA ALA A 136 -2.30 -2.15 14.36
C ALA A 136 -1.87 -3.61 14.47
N GLU A 137 -0.79 -3.96 13.79
CA GLU A 137 -0.34 -5.35 13.62
C GLU A 137 -0.14 -6.08 14.96
N GLU A 138 0.63 -5.49 15.88
CA GLU A 138 1.00 -6.18 17.11
C GLU A 138 -0.18 -6.21 18.10
N ALA A 139 -0.99 -5.17 18.13
CA ALA A 139 -2.25 -5.17 18.84
C ALA A 139 -3.20 -6.27 18.30
N ALA A 140 -3.27 -6.45 16.99
CA ALA A 140 -4.08 -7.50 16.36
C ALA A 140 -3.54 -8.90 16.71
N ALA A 141 -2.22 -9.10 16.68
CA ALA A 141 -1.58 -10.33 17.12
C ALA A 141 -1.86 -10.63 18.61
N ALA A 142 -2.04 -9.60 19.44
CA ALA A 142 -2.45 -9.70 20.84
C ALA A 142 -3.97 -9.87 21.06
N GLY A 143 -4.77 -10.01 20.00
CA GLY A 143 -6.21 -10.27 20.05
C GLY A 143 -7.12 -9.04 19.91
N ALA A 144 -6.58 -7.88 19.53
CA ALA A 144 -7.42 -6.74 19.16
C ALA A 144 -8.15 -7.01 17.84
N LYS A 145 -9.43 -6.64 17.77
CA LYS A 145 -10.24 -6.87 16.57
C LYS A 145 -9.88 -5.91 15.44
N CYS A 146 -9.67 -6.45 14.25
CA CYS A 146 -9.43 -5.69 13.02
C CYS A 146 -10.76 -5.34 12.34
N VAL A 147 -11.50 -4.37 12.89
CA VAL A 147 -12.78 -3.92 12.30
C VAL A 147 -12.66 -2.47 11.86
N LEU A 148 -12.72 -2.25 10.54
CA LEU A 148 -12.74 -0.91 9.95
C LEU A 148 -14.16 -0.34 9.99
N THR A 149 -14.39 0.62 10.89
CA THR A 149 -15.68 1.31 11.04
C THR A 149 -15.70 2.64 10.29
N PRO A 150 -16.86 3.34 10.22
CA PRO A 150 -16.90 4.69 9.67
C PRO A 150 -16.09 5.74 10.46
N SER A 151 -15.70 5.43 11.70
CA SER A 151 -14.91 6.35 12.53
C SER A 151 -13.51 6.59 11.94
N PRO A 152 -12.91 7.77 12.17
CA PRO A 152 -11.50 8.00 11.87
C PRO A 152 -10.61 6.91 12.46
N THR A 153 -9.88 6.20 11.61
CA THR A 153 -9.09 5.02 12.00
C THR A 153 -7.68 5.12 11.44
N TRP A 154 -6.69 4.99 12.31
CA TRP A 154 -5.28 4.82 11.95
C TRP A 154 -5.00 3.34 11.75
N ILE A 155 -4.34 2.99 10.65
CA ILE A 155 -3.97 1.61 10.31
C ILE A 155 -2.45 1.56 10.26
N VAL A 156 -1.83 0.82 11.18
CA VAL A 156 -0.38 0.93 11.47
C VAL A 156 0.30 -0.42 11.31
N ASP A 157 1.37 -0.42 10.53
CA ASP A 157 2.42 -1.44 10.58
C ASP A 157 3.68 -0.79 11.17
N PRO A 158 4.09 -1.18 12.38
CA PRO A 158 5.23 -0.57 13.03
C PRO A 158 6.56 -0.90 12.33
N ILE A 159 6.72 -2.11 11.78
CA ILE A 159 7.92 -2.57 11.09
C ILE A 159 7.52 -3.60 10.03
N ASP A 160 7.21 -3.14 8.81
CA ASP A 160 7.04 -4.05 7.69
C ASP A 160 8.41 -4.59 7.28
N GLY A 161 8.47 -5.91 7.09
CA GLY A 161 9.70 -6.65 6.86
C GLY A 161 10.44 -7.00 8.14
N THR A 162 9.76 -7.40 9.22
CA THR A 162 10.40 -7.85 10.47
C THR A 162 11.45 -8.95 10.25
N CYS A 163 11.23 -9.87 9.31
CA CYS A 163 12.25 -10.86 8.92
C CYS A 163 13.53 -10.19 8.39
N ASN A 164 13.39 -9.21 7.51
CA ASN A 164 14.51 -8.42 7.01
C ASN A 164 15.19 -7.65 8.15
N PHE A 165 14.41 -7.05 9.04
CA PHE A 165 14.90 -6.33 10.21
C PHE A 165 15.75 -7.23 11.12
N VAL A 166 15.28 -8.45 11.43
CA VAL A 166 16.03 -9.45 12.20
C VAL A 166 17.36 -9.80 11.52
N HIS A 167 17.35 -9.99 10.21
CA HIS A 167 18.53 -10.35 9.43
C HIS A 167 19.39 -9.16 8.95
N ARG A 168 19.03 -7.92 9.33
CA ARG A 168 19.68 -6.68 8.87
C ARG A 168 19.65 -6.50 7.34
N PHE A 169 18.68 -7.11 6.66
CA PHE A 169 18.46 -6.89 5.23
C PHE A 169 17.81 -5.50 5.02
N PRO A 170 18.24 -4.71 4.02
CA PRO A 170 18.00 -3.27 4.02
C PRO A 170 16.57 -2.83 3.71
N THR A 171 15.63 -3.72 3.40
CA THR A 171 14.23 -3.38 3.10
C THR A 171 13.35 -3.52 4.33
N VAL A 172 13.21 -2.42 5.07
CA VAL A 172 12.39 -2.30 6.30
C VAL A 172 11.65 -0.96 6.26
N ALA A 173 10.37 -0.96 6.62
CA ALA A 173 9.55 0.25 6.60
C ALA A 173 8.61 0.40 7.78
N VAL A 174 8.21 1.65 8.05
CA VAL A 174 7.06 1.97 8.91
C VAL A 174 5.90 2.38 8.00
N SER A 175 4.70 1.84 8.21
CA SER A 175 3.50 2.14 7.42
C SER A 175 2.40 2.73 8.29
N ILE A 176 1.83 3.87 7.87
CA ILE A 176 0.69 4.51 8.53
C ILE A 176 -0.33 4.92 7.49
N GLY A 177 -1.44 4.19 7.45
CA GLY A 177 -2.65 4.54 6.71
C GLY A 177 -3.67 5.26 7.58
N PHE A 178 -4.53 6.06 6.97
CA PHE A 178 -5.64 6.72 7.65
C PHE A 178 -6.93 6.62 6.85
N ALA A 179 -8.00 6.21 7.52
CA ALA A 179 -9.32 6.02 6.93
C ALA A 179 -10.40 6.83 7.66
N VAL A 180 -11.39 7.30 6.91
CA VAL A 180 -12.62 7.93 7.43
C VAL A 180 -13.80 7.43 6.60
N ASN A 181 -14.91 7.06 7.24
CA ASN A 181 -16.05 6.43 6.55
C ASN A 181 -15.65 5.19 5.76
N GLN A 182 -14.70 4.40 6.28
CA GLN A 182 -14.12 3.22 5.62
C GLN A 182 -13.40 3.52 4.30
N GLU A 183 -13.15 4.79 3.99
CA GLU A 183 -12.41 5.25 2.82
C GLU A 183 -11.01 5.71 3.22
N LEU A 184 -9.99 5.28 2.48
CA LEU A 184 -8.61 5.68 2.73
C LEU A 184 -8.37 7.13 2.27
N GLU A 185 -7.88 7.98 3.19
CA GLU A 185 -7.70 9.42 2.97
C GLU A 185 -6.24 9.80 2.70
N PHE A 186 -5.30 9.24 3.46
CA PHE A 186 -3.87 9.44 3.25
C PHE A 186 -3.06 8.23 3.72
N GLY A 187 -1.84 8.13 3.21
CA GLY A 187 -0.85 7.13 3.57
C GLY A 187 0.53 7.75 3.73
N VAL A 188 1.29 7.26 4.69
CA VAL A 188 2.70 7.59 4.92
C VAL A 188 3.46 6.29 5.07
N ILE A 189 4.53 6.12 4.29
CA ILE A 189 5.45 4.99 4.40
C ILE A 189 6.86 5.56 4.51
N TYR A 190 7.62 5.10 5.49
CA TYR A 190 9.00 5.49 5.65
C TYR A 190 9.93 4.29 5.49
N HIS A 191 10.78 4.33 4.47
CA HIS A 191 11.84 3.35 4.27
C HIS A 191 12.99 3.64 5.24
N CYS A 192 13.19 2.77 6.22
CA CYS A 192 14.05 3.03 7.37
C CYS A 192 15.54 3.13 7.01
N THR A 193 15.99 2.30 6.07
CA THR A 193 17.40 2.22 5.65
C THR A 193 17.77 3.25 4.58
N GLU A 194 16.94 3.44 3.55
CA GLU A 194 17.19 4.40 2.46
C GLU A 194 16.73 5.83 2.77
N GLU A 195 16.07 6.07 3.91
CA GLU A 195 15.59 7.38 4.33
C GLU A 195 14.60 8.01 3.32
N ARG A 196 13.71 7.17 2.79
CA ARG A 196 12.70 7.57 1.79
C ARG A 196 11.33 7.68 2.44
N LEU A 197 10.79 8.88 2.45
CA LEU A 197 9.46 9.21 2.95
C LEU A 197 8.48 9.26 1.77
N TYR A 198 7.68 8.22 1.63
CA TYR A 198 6.57 8.14 0.71
C TYR A 198 5.31 8.69 1.36
N THR A 199 4.58 9.55 0.66
CA THR A 199 3.32 10.14 1.12
C THR A 199 2.31 10.18 0.00
N GLY A 200 1.05 9.97 0.32
CA GLY A 200 -0.06 10.12 -0.61
C GLY A 200 -1.29 10.64 0.13
N ARG A 201 -2.04 11.53 -0.51
CA ARG A 201 -3.32 12.01 0.02
C ARG A 201 -4.34 12.10 -1.10
N ARG A 202 -5.54 11.58 -0.85
CA ARG A 202 -6.62 11.53 -1.84
C ARG A 202 -6.85 12.89 -2.52
N GLY A 203 -6.74 12.91 -3.85
CA GLY A 203 -6.87 14.08 -4.71
C GLY A 203 -5.72 15.10 -4.64
N ARG A 204 -4.55 14.72 -4.09
CA ARG A 204 -3.40 15.63 -3.89
C ARG A 204 -2.10 15.10 -4.50
N GLY A 205 -2.10 13.89 -5.05
CA GLY A 205 -0.93 13.22 -5.58
C GLY A 205 -0.13 12.47 -4.52
N ALA A 206 0.84 11.70 -5.01
CA ALA A 206 1.81 10.96 -4.21
C ALA A 206 3.23 11.48 -4.43
N PHE A 207 4.05 11.38 -3.39
CA PHE A 207 5.40 11.94 -3.36
C PHE A 207 6.37 11.03 -2.61
N CYS A 208 7.63 11.01 -3.00
CA CYS A 208 8.75 10.46 -2.25
C CYS A 208 9.77 11.58 -2.02
N ASN A 209 10.07 11.91 -0.76
CA ASN A 209 10.97 13.03 -0.41
C ASN A 209 10.63 14.34 -1.16
N GLY A 210 9.34 14.63 -1.28
CA GLY A 210 8.82 15.82 -1.98
C GLY A 210 8.76 15.72 -3.50
N GLN A 211 9.38 14.70 -4.11
CA GLN A 211 9.30 14.46 -5.55
C GLN A 211 8.04 13.69 -5.90
N ARG A 212 7.29 14.16 -6.91
CA ARG A 212 6.04 13.54 -7.34
C ARG A 212 6.30 12.15 -7.92
N LEU A 213 5.50 11.18 -7.49
CA LEU A 213 5.52 9.80 -7.98
C LEU A 213 4.61 9.63 -9.21
N ARG A 214 4.97 8.67 -10.05
CA ARG A 214 4.17 8.22 -11.18
C ARG A 214 4.48 6.75 -11.45
N VAL A 215 3.44 5.93 -11.57
CA VAL A 215 3.57 4.53 -11.96
C VAL A 215 4.04 4.39 -13.41
N SER A 216 4.54 3.21 -13.77
CA SER A 216 4.82 2.89 -15.18
C SER A 216 3.53 2.77 -16.00
N GLY A 217 3.65 2.95 -17.31
CA GLY A 217 2.54 2.79 -18.26
C GLY A 217 2.57 1.45 -19.02
N GLU A 218 3.36 0.48 -18.56
CA GLU A 218 3.54 -0.79 -19.27
C GLU A 218 2.25 -1.64 -19.20
N THR A 219 1.92 -2.24 -20.33
CA THR A 219 0.73 -3.09 -20.53
C THR A 219 1.09 -4.49 -21.04
N ASP A 220 2.30 -4.65 -21.56
CA ASP A 220 2.83 -5.90 -22.09
C ASP A 220 3.61 -6.62 -20.98
N ILE A 221 3.05 -7.73 -20.50
CA ILE A 221 3.68 -8.54 -19.44
C ILE A 221 5.10 -8.98 -19.84
N SER A 222 5.39 -9.15 -21.14
CA SER A 222 6.73 -9.57 -21.59
C SER A 222 7.83 -8.53 -21.34
N LYS A 223 7.44 -7.30 -20.97
CA LYS A 223 8.34 -6.18 -20.64
C LYS A 223 8.31 -5.81 -19.16
N ALA A 224 7.47 -6.49 -18.38
CA ALA A 224 7.15 -6.10 -17.02
C ALA A 224 8.09 -6.74 -15.97
N LEU A 225 8.41 -5.96 -14.94
CA LEU A 225 8.97 -6.43 -13.68
C LEU A 225 7.85 -6.54 -12.63
N VAL A 226 7.64 -7.75 -12.10
CA VAL A 226 6.58 -8.02 -11.11
C VAL A 226 7.20 -8.29 -9.74
N LEU A 227 6.62 -7.71 -8.69
CA LEU A 227 7.00 -8.00 -7.29
C LEU A 227 5.94 -8.87 -6.62
N THR A 228 6.34 -9.67 -5.65
CA THR A 228 5.46 -10.49 -4.81
C THR A 228 6.15 -10.84 -3.50
N GLU A 229 5.44 -11.45 -2.57
CA GLU A 229 6.01 -11.97 -1.32
C GLU A 229 5.46 -13.38 -1.03
N ILE A 230 6.26 -14.19 -0.32
CA ILE A 230 5.95 -15.60 -0.05
C ILE A 230 4.74 -15.75 0.90
N GLY A 231 4.48 -14.73 1.73
CA GLY A 231 3.53 -14.78 2.84
C GLY A 231 4.06 -15.63 4.01
N PRO A 232 3.29 -15.79 5.10
CA PRO A 232 3.75 -16.49 6.31
C PRO A 232 3.51 -18.01 6.29
N LYS A 233 2.56 -18.52 5.50
CA LYS A 233 2.24 -19.96 5.47
C LYS A 233 3.40 -20.78 4.88
N ARG A 234 3.73 -21.89 5.52
CA ARG A 234 4.84 -22.79 5.13
C ARG A 234 4.40 -24.21 4.79
N ASP A 235 3.09 -24.47 4.73
CA ASP A 235 2.61 -25.79 4.33
C ASP A 235 2.96 -26.09 2.85
N PRO A 236 3.27 -27.34 2.49
CA PRO A 236 3.74 -27.68 1.14
C PRO A 236 2.75 -27.31 0.03
N ALA A 237 1.43 -27.36 0.28
CA ALA A 237 0.42 -27.05 -0.72
C ALA A 237 0.40 -25.55 -1.05
N THR A 238 0.46 -24.69 -0.03
CA THR A 238 0.58 -23.24 -0.21
C THR A 238 1.87 -22.85 -0.93
N LEU A 239 3.02 -23.40 -0.53
CA LEU A 239 4.30 -23.11 -1.18
C LEU A 239 4.30 -23.54 -2.65
N LYS A 240 3.70 -24.69 -2.97
CA LYS A 240 3.54 -25.14 -4.36
C LYS A 240 2.70 -24.17 -5.19
N LEU A 241 1.59 -23.65 -4.64
CA LEU A 241 0.76 -22.65 -5.32
C LEU A 241 1.50 -21.32 -5.52
N PHE A 242 2.24 -20.86 -4.50
CA PHE A 242 3.06 -19.66 -4.61
C PHE A 242 4.09 -19.76 -5.74
N LEU A 243 4.87 -20.86 -5.78
CA LEU A 243 5.87 -21.09 -6.83
C LEU A 243 5.21 -21.25 -8.21
N SER A 244 4.08 -21.94 -8.30
CA SER A 244 3.27 -22.07 -9.54
C SER A 244 2.84 -20.70 -10.07
N ASN A 245 2.42 -19.78 -9.21
CA ASN A 245 2.03 -18.43 -9.62
C ASN A 245 3.22 -17.64 -10.19
N MET A 246 4.39 -17.73 -9.57
CA MET A 246 5.62 -17.11 -10.12
C MET A 246 5.99 -17.72 -11.47
N GLU A 247 5.97 -19.05 -11.57
CA GLU A 247 6.27 -19.78 -12.80
C GLU A 247 5.35 -19.35 -13.95
N ARG A 248 4.04 -19.18 -13.69
CA ARG A 248 3.07 -18.71 -14.70
C ARG A 248 3.43 -17.35 -15.29
N LEU A 249 3.83 -16.40 -14.45
CA LEU A 249 4.23 -15.06 -14.90
C LEU A 249 5.53 -15.10 -15.72
N LEU A 250 6.49 -15.94 -15.31
CA LEU A 250 7.74 -16.13 -16.06
C LEU A 250 7.51 -16.83 -17.40
N HIS A 251 6.62 -17.82 -17.49
CA HIS A 251 6.21 -18.43 -18.76
C HIS A 251 5.51 -17.43 -19.68
N ALA A 252 4.73 -16.50 -19.11
CA ALA A 252 4.15 -15.36 -19.82
C ALA A 252 5.21 -14.31 -20.25
N LYS A 253 6.50 -14.59 -20.03
CA LYS A 253 7.67 -13.81 -20.46
C LYS A 253 7.93 -12.54 -19.68
N ALA A 254 7.39 -12.40 -18.47
CA ALA A 254 7.80 -11.31 -17.58
C ALA A 254 9.33 -11.23 -17.47
N HIS A 255 9.88 -10.02 -17.53
CA HIS A 255 11.33 -9.79 -17.41
C HIS A 255 11.88 -10.37 -16.11
N GLY A 256 11.06 -10.38 -15.06
CA GLY A 256 11.35 -11.15 -13.86
C GLY A 256 10.31 -10.98 -12.77
N VAL A 257 10.46 -11.81 -11.75
CA VAL A 257 9.76 -11.66 -10.48
C VAL A 257 10.78 -11.30 -9.39
N ARG A 258 10.40 -10.45 -8.43
CA ARG A 258 11.22 -10.09 -7.26
C ARG A 258 10.44 -10.35 -5.98
N VAL A 259 11.17 -10.77 -4.95
CA VAL A 259 10.69 -10.97 -3.57
C VAL A 259 11.69 -10.23 -2.70
N ILE A 260 11.25 -9.17 -2.02
CA ILE A 260 12.16 -8.24 -1.32
C ILE A 260 11.93 -8.25 0.20
N GLY A 261 10.97 -9.04 0.69
CA GLY A 261 10.70 -9.25 2.11
C GLY A 261 9.96 -8.10 2.79
N SER A 262 9.37 -7.16 2.04
CA SER A 262 8.54 -6.06 2.55
C SER A 262 7.48 -5.71 1.52
N SER A 263 6.23 -6.01 1.86
CA SER A 263 5.06 -5.79 1.00
C SER A 263 4.84 -4.30 0.75
N THR A 264 5.00 -3.50 1.80
CA THR A 264 4.83 -2.05 1.79
C THR A 264 5.86 -1.39 0.87
N LEU A 265 7.13 -1.79 0.93
CA LEU A 265 8.17 -1.25 0.05
C LEU A 265 8.05 -1.76 -1.39
N ALA A 266 7.60 -3.00 -1.60
CA ALA A 266 7.33 -3.51 -2.93
C ALA A 266 6.25 -2.67 -3.65
N LEU A 267 5.19 -2.31 -2.91
CA LEU A 267 4.15 -1.40 -3.40
C LEU A 267 4.66 0.04 -3.62
N CYS A 268 5.65 0.50 -2.86
CA CYS A 268 6.31 1.79 -3.12
C CYS A 268 7.18 1.78 -4.39
N HIS A 269 7.86 0.67 -4.68
CA HIS A 269 8.56 0.49 -5.95
C HIS A 269 7.60 0.53 -7.14
N LEU A 270 6.40 -0.04 -7.00
CA LEU A 270 5.33 0.12 -7.98
C LEU A 270 4.93 1.60 -8.13
N ALA A 271 4.61 2.28 -7.02
CA ALA A 271 4.16 3.67 -7.05
C ALA A 271 5.16 4.62 -7.70
N SER A 272 6.45 4.31 -7.60
CA SER A 272 7.55 5.08 -8.22
C SER A 272 7.86 4.70 -9.66
N GLY A 273 7.19 3.68 -10.22
CA GLY A 273 7.44 3.17 -11.57
C GLY A 273 8.72 2.34 -11.69
N ALA A 274 9.35 1.95 -10.57
CA ALA A 274 10.49 1.05 -10.55
C ALA A 274 10.09 -0.42 -10.77
N ALA A 275 8.79 -0.73 -10.59
CA ALA A 275 8.16 -1.99 -10.92
C ALA A 275 6.81 -1.73 -11.60
N ASP A 276 6.35 -2.70 -12.39
CA ASP A 276 5.14 -2.55 -13.21
C ASP A 276 3.91 -3.14 -12.52
N ALA A 277 4.11 -4.16 -11.68
CA ALA A 277 3.04 -4.81 -10.95
C ALA A 277 3.51 -5.43 -9.62
N TYR A 278 2.53 -5.68 -8.76
CA TYR A 278 2.66 -6.39 -7.51
C TYR A 278 1.44 -7.29 -7.27
N TYR A 279 1.65 -8.48 -6.73
CA TYR A 279 0.55 -9.30 -6.21
C TYR A 279 0.96 -10.02 -4.92
N GLN A 280 0.01 -10.27 -4.05
CA GLN A 280 0.22 -11.14 -2.90
C GLN A 280 -1.09 -11.73 -2.36
N PHE A 281 -0.98 -12.91 -1.76
CA PHE A 281 -1.97 -13.51 -0.88
C PHE A 281 -1.41 -13.57 0.55
N GLY A 282 -2.21 -13.21 1.55
CA GLY A 282 -1.87 -13.34 2.96
C GLY A 282 -1.20 -12.13 3.60
N LEU A 283 -1.17 -10.98 2.92
CA LEU A 283 -0.89 -9.67 3.53
C LEU A 283 -2.11 -9.16 4.30
N HIS A 284 -1.91 -8.19 5.17
CA HIS A 284 -2.93 -7.61 6.03
C HIS A 284 -3.29 -6.18 5.62
N CYS A 285 -4.35 -5.64 6.21
CA CYS A 285 -4.80 -4.28 5.94
C CYS A 285 -3.74 -3.21 6.29
N TRP A 286 -2.87 -3.46 7.26
CA TRP A 286 -1.77 -2.55 7.64
C TRP A 286 -0.64 -2.49 6.61
N ASP A 287 -0.34 -3.58 5.92
CA ASP A 287 0.57 -3.59 4.77
C ASP A 287 0.04 -2.73 3.61
N LEU A 288 -1.29 -2.72 3.44
CA LEU A 288 -1.96 -2.18 2.25
C LEU A 288 -2.44 -0.74 2.38
N ALA A 289 -2.88 -0.32 3.56
CA ALA A 289 -3.68 0.90 3.73
C ALA A 289 -2.95 2.15 3.22
N ALA A 290 -1.70 2.36 3.65
CA ALA A 290 -0.92 3.51 3.22
C ALA A 290 -0.54 3.44 1.73
N ALA A 291 -0.02 2.28 1.31
CA ALA A 291 0.44 2.04 -0.05
C ALA A 291 -0.68 2.19 -1.08
N THR A 292 -1.91 1.78 -0.74
CA THR A 292 -3.07 1.89 -1.62
C THR A 292 -3.36 3.35 -2.00
N VAL A 293 -3.30 4.27 -1.03
CA VAL A 293 -3.49 5.70 -1.32
C VAL A 293 -2.36 6.22 -2.21
N ILE A 294 -1.12 5.86 -1.86
CA ILE A 294 0.08 6.29 -2.59
C ILE A 294 0.02 5.82 -4.06
N ILE A 295 -0.33 4.56 -4.32
CA ILE A 295 -0.42 4.01 -5.68
C ILE A 295 -1.53 4.69 -6.48
N ARG A 296 -2.74 4.82 -5.90
CA ARG A 296 -3.87 5.48 -6.59
C ARG A 296 -3.53 6.93 -6.96
N GLU A 297 -2.89 7.66 -6.05
CA GLU A 297 -2.48 9.04 -6.28
C GLU A 297 -1.25 9.18 -7.19
N ALA A 298 -0.47 8.11 -7.39
CA ALA A 298 0.57 8.01 -8.42
C ALA A 298 0.01 7.61 -9.81
N GLY A 299 -1.31 7.38 -9.92
CA GLY A 299 -2.00 7.00 -11.15
C GLY A 299 -2.16 5.49 -11.38
N GLY A 300 -1.80 4.67 -10.39
CA GLY A 300 -1.87 3.22 -10.48
C GLY A 300 -3.21 2.61 -10.09
N ILE A 301 -3.27 1.30 -10.28
CA ILE A 301 -4.41 0.44 -10.02
C ILE A 301 -4.13 -0.43 -8.79
N VAL A 302 -5.12 -0.57 -7.90
CA VAL A 302 -5.13 -1.54 -6.80
C VAL A 302 -6.49 -2.24 -6.76
N MET A 303 -6.50 -3.57 -6.73
CA MET A 303 -7.69 -4.42 -6.86
C MET A 303 -7.52 -5.76 -6.15
N ASP A 304 -8.62 -6.51 -5.96
CA ASP A 304 -8.56 -7.88 -5.44
C ASP A 304 -8.10 -8.85 -6.55
N THR A 305 -7.43 -9.94 -6.16
CA THR A 305 -6.96 -11.01 -7.04
C THR A 305 -8.06 -11.68 -7.87
N SER A 306 -9.33 -11.55 -7.47
CA SER A 306 -10.52 -12.03 -8.20
C SER A 306 -10.87 -11.21 -9.44
N GLY A 307 -10.26 -10.04 -9.63
CA GLY A 307 -10.66 -9.10 -10.69
C GLY A 307 -11.52 -7.93 -10.20
N GLY A 308 -12.08 -8.04 -8.99
CA GLY A 308 -13.01 -7.06 -8.43
C GLY A 308 -12.35 -5.85 -7.75
N PRO A 309 -13.15 -4.92 -7.20
CA PRO A 309 -12.64 -3.83 -6.36
C PRO A 309 -11.78 -4.36 -5.20
N LEU A 310 -10.80 -3.57 -4.78
CA LEU A 310 -10.01 -3.90 -3.60
C LEU A 310 -10.92 -3.99 -2.37
N ASP A 311 -10.85 -5.14 -1.70
CA ASP A 311 -11.32 -5.31 -0.33
C ASP A 311 -10.11 -5.33 0.60
N LEU A 312 -9.95 -4.25 1.38
CA LEU A 312 -8.78 -4.03 2.23
C LEU A 312 -8.59 -5.13 3.28
N MET A 313 -9.67 -5.81 3.71
CA MET A 313 -9.64 -6.80 4.78
C MET A 313 -9.53 -8.24 4.24
N SER A 314 -9.51 -8.42 2.91
CA SER A 314 -9.57 -9.73 2.26
C SER A 314 -8.26 -10.53 2.26
N CYS A 315 -7.17 -9.90 2.70
CA CYS A 315 -5.81 -10.43 2.69
C CYS A 315 -5.29 -10.82 1.30
N ARG A 316 -5.69 -10.10 0.24
CA ARG A 316 -5.27 -10.36 -1.14
C ARG A 316 -5.20 -9.06 -1.93
N VAL A 317 -4.23 -8.96 -2.83
CA VAL A 317 -4.08 -7.78 -3.69
C VAL A 317 -3.45 -8.12 -5.03
N VAL A 318 -3.88 -7.39 -6.06
CA VAL A 318 -3.09 -7.11 -7.26
C VAL A 318 -3.03 -5.59 -7.41
N ALA A 319 -1.84 -5.06 -7.61
CA ALA A 319 -1.60 -3.67 -7.95
C ALA A 319 -0.73 -3.59 -9.21
N ALA A 320 -1.00 -2.61 -10.07
CA ALA A 320 -0.20 -2.40 -11.27
C ALA A 320 -0.22 -0.94 -11.72
N GLY A 321 0.71 -0.55 -12.60
CA GLY A 321 0.68 0.77 -13.22
C GLY A 321 -0.55 1.00 -14.12
N THR A 322 -1.07 -0.07 -14.74
CA THR A 322 -2.21 -0.03 -15.67
C THR A 322 -3.30 -1.03 -15.29
N ARG A 323 -4.53 -0.81 -15.78
CA ARG A 323 -5.65 -1.72 -15.54
C ARG A 323 -5.46 -3.04 -16.28
N GLU A 324 -4.93 -2.95 -17.49
CA GLU A 324 -4.62 -4.06 -18.38
C GLU A 324 -3.63 -5.03 -17.72
N MET A 325 -2.53 -4.51 -17.17
CA MET A 325 -1.54 -5.32 -16.45
C MET A 325 -2.14 -5.97 -15.20
N ALA A 326 -2.90 -5.21 -14.39
CA ALA A 326 -3.52 -5.75 -13.18
C ALA A 326 -4.52 -6.87 -13.50
N THR A 327 -5.35 -6.70 -14.54
CA THR A 327 -6.31 -7.72 -14.97
C THR A 327 -5.60 -8.96 -15.52
N LEU A 328 -4.55 -8.79 -16.34
CA LEU A 328 -3.75 -9.91 -16.86
C LEU A 328 -3.17 -10.74 -15.72
N ILE A 329 -2.57 -10.10 -14.73
CA ILE A 329 -1.99 -10.79 -13.58
C ILE A 329 -3.07 -11.49 -12.77
N ALA A 330 -4.18 -10.81 -12.44
CA ALA A 330 -5.29 -11.43 -11.69
C ALA A 330 -5.81 -12.72 -12.38
N GLN A 331 -5.92 -12.72 -13.71
CA GLN A 331 -6.35 -13.89 -14.48
C GLN A 331 -5.33 -15.03 -14.51
N ALA A 332 -4.04 -14.73 -14.37
CA ALA A 332 -2.97 -15.72 -14.37
C ALA A 332 -2.82 -16.45 -13.02
N LEU A 333 -3.22 -15.80 -11.92
CA LEU A 333 -2.99 -16.31 -10.56
C LEU A 333 -3.95 -17.43 -10.17
N GLN A 334 -3.42 -18.41 -9.45
CA GLN A 334 -4.19 -19.39 -8.68
C GLN A 334 -4.36 -18.89 -7.25
N THR A 335 -5.59 -18.93 -6.74
CA THR A 335 -5.93 -18.43 -5.40
C THR A 335 -5.23 -19.23 -4.31
N ILE A 336 -4.62 -18.52 -3.36
CA ILE A 336 -4.17 -19.07 -2.08
C ILE A 336 -5.11 -18.56 -1.00
N ASN A 337 -5.71 -19.47 -0.24
CA ASN A 337 -6.71 -19.12 0.75
C ASN A 337 -6.07 -18.63 2.05
N TYR A 338 -6.35 -17.38 2.41
CA TYR A 338 -6.10 -16.79 3.71
C TYR A 338 -7.44 -16.33 4.31
N GLY A 339 -7.56 -16.43 5.63
CA GLY A 339 -8.71 -15.85 6.35
C GLY A 339 -8.64 -14.33 6.31
N ARG A 340 -9.79 -13.68 6.37
CA ARG A 340 -9.88 -12.22 6.36
C ARG A 340 -9.42 -11.62 7.68
N ASP A 341 -9.07 -10.34 7.66
CA ASP A 341 -8.70 -9.61 8.89
C ASP A 341 -9.90 -9.37 9.81
N ASP A 342 -11.07 -9.14 9.24
CA ASP A 342 -12.31 -8.85 9.98
C ASP A 342 -13.05 -10.10 10.50
N GLU A 343 -12.48 -11.29 10.27
CA GLU A 343 -13.00 -12.58 10.76
C GLU A 343 -12.20 -13.14 11.95
N LYS A 344 -11.08 -12.49 12.32
CA LYS A 344 -10.16 -12.96 13.36
C LYS A 344 -10.52 -12.47 14.76
#